data_AF-A0A9X0A0W6-F1
#
_entry.id   AF-A0A9X0A0W6-F1
#
_cell.length_a   1.000
_cell.length_b   1.000
_cell.length_c   1.000
_cell.angle_alpha   90.00
_cell.angle_beta   90.00
_cell.angle_gamma   90.00
#
_symmetry.space_group_name_H-M   'P 1'
#
loop_
_entity.id
_entity.type
_entity.pdbx_description
1 polymer ?
#
loop_
_entity_poly.entity_id
_entity_poly.type
_entity_poly.pdbx_seq_one_letter_code
_entity_poly.pdbx_strand_id
1 'polypeptide(L)'
;MRRLGLKAFAIGLEEEDAERELRDGDVDIVYGSPESWCSPVWSKELKDGQLGKQTVCIVVDEAHAVSAWGEVSVNNRGKKKQPFREAFARVKDLRSLLPGIPVLALTASVKVKDRSSLCKAC
;
A
#
# COMPACT_ATOMS: atom_id res chain seq x y z
N MET A 1 -0.51 1.43 19.15
CA MET A 1 -0.32 -0.03 18.96
C MET A 1 0.38 -0.68 20.14
N ARG A 2 1.66 -0.35 20.44
CA ARG A 2 2.41 -1.02 21.53
C ARG A 2 1.74 -0.98 22.91
N ARG A 3 1.11 0.14 23.29
CA ARG A 3 0.32 0.26 24.55
C ARG A 3 -0.91 -0.65 24.62
N LEU A 4 -1.38 -1.14 23.47
CA LEU A 4 -2.53 -2.06 23.36
C LEU A 4 -2.06 -3.52 23.24
N GLY A 5 -0.76 -3.80 23.38
CA GLY A 5 -0.20 -5.14 23.21
C GLY A 5 0.00 -5.57 21.76
N LEU A 6 -0.24 -4.68 20.79
CA LEU A 6 -0.07 -4.99 19.37
C LEU A 6 1.36 -4.70 18.90
N LYS A 7 1.96 -5.68 18.22
CA LYS A 7 3.24 -5.59 17.52
C LYS A 7 3.02 -4.91 16.19
N ALA A 8 3.48 -3.67 16.11
CA ALA A 8 3.36 -2.86 14.90
C ALA A 8 4.73 -2.36 14.44
N PHE A 9 4.94 -2.42 13.14
CA PHE A 9 6.22 -2.14 12.51
C PHE A 9 6.07 -1.19 11.31
N ALA A 10 7.07 -0.36 11.04
CA ALA A 10 7.10 0.51 9.87
C ALA A 10 8.34 0.26 9.01
N ILE A 11 8.13 -0.16 7.77
CA ILE A 11 9.20 -0.48 6.83
C ILE A 11 10.05 0.77 6.54
N GLY A 12 11.38 0.63 6.64
CA GLY A 12 12.34 1.68 6.32
C GLY A 12 12.54 2.75 7.40
N LEU A 13 11.91 2.59 8.57
CA LEU A 13 12.10 3.47 9.73
C LEU A 13 12.74 2.76 10.94
N GLU A 14 12.89 1.45 10.87
CA GLU A 14 13.30 0.59 11.97
C GLU A 14 14.64 -0.10 11.63
N GLU A 15 15.30 -0.68 12.63
CA GLU A 15 16.62 -1.31 12.48
C GLU A 15 16.54 -2.68 11.76
N GLU A 16 17.67 -3.13 11.20
CA GLU A 16 17.74 -4.38 10.40
C GLU A 16 17.27 -5.63 11.18
N ASP A 17 17.58 -5.73 12.47
CA ASP A 17 17.14 -6.86 13.30
C ASP A 17 15.61 -6.92 13.41
N ALA A 18 14.95 -5.78 13.42
CA ALA A 18 13.51 -5.71 13.53
C ALA A 18 12.82 -5.98 12.18
N GLU A 19 13.49 -5.71 11.05
CA GLU A 19 13.04 -6.20 9.73
C GLU A 19 13.17 -7.73 9.60
N ARG A 20 14.09 -8.36 10.36
CA ARG A 20 14.19 -9.82 10.41
C ARG A 20 13.02 -10.43 11.18
N GLU A 21 12.71 -9.90 12.38
CA GLU A 21 11.52 -10.32 13.15
C GLU A 21 10.23 -10.16 12.33
N LEU A 22 10.14 -9.08 11.55
CA LEU A 22 9.05 -8.84 10.63
C LEU A 22 8.90 -9.98 9.59
N ARG A 23 10.00 -10.48 9.02
CA ARG A 23 10.00 -11.59 8.05
C ARG A 23 9.72 -12.95 8.68
N ASP A 24 9.98 -13.11 9.98
CA ASP A 24 9.61 -14.30 10.73
C ASP A 24 8.10 -14.33 11.04
N GLY A 25 7.37 -13.23 10.75
CA GLY A 25 5.93 -13.14 10.89
C GLY A 25 5.46 -12.81 12.32
N ASP A 26 6.35 -12.34 13.18
CA ASP A 26 6.04 -11.96 14.56
C ASP A 26 5.51 -10.52 14.64
N VAL A 27 4.46 -10.23 13.86
CA VAL A 27 3.88 -8.89 13.73
C VAL A 27 2.37 -8.95 13.56
N ASP A 28 1.66 -7.97 14.14
CA ASP A 28 0.22 -7.81 13.93
C ASP A 28 -0.09 -6.83 12.80
N ILE A 29 0.68 -5.74 12.71
CA ILE A 29 0.42 -4.64 11.76
C ILE A 29 1.73 -4.14 11.15
N VAL A 30 1.76 -4.05 9.82
CA VAL A 30 2.90 -3.53 9.07
C VAL A 30 2.50 -2.28 8.31
N TYR A 31 3.18 -1.18 8.60
CA TYR A 31 3.06 0.08 7.89
C TYR A 31 4.15 0.16 6.82
N GLY A 32 3.79 0.72 5.67
CA GLY A 32 4.74 1.03 4.61
C GLY A 32 4.13 2.01 3.63
N SER A 33 4.98 2.85 3.04
CA SER A 33 4.55 3.69 1.93
C SER A 33 4.37 2.84 0.66
N PRO A 34 3.68 3.37 -0.37
CA PRO A 34 3.63 2.69 -1.67
C PRO A 34 5.01 2.37 -2.24
N GLU A 35 6.01 3.23 -2.04
CA GLU A 35 7.39 2.99 -2.46
C GLU A 35 8.01 1.78 -1.74
N SER A 36 7.83 1.67 -0.42
CA SER A 36 8.33 0.55 0.37
C SER A 36 7.74 -0.78 -0.12
N TRP A 37 6.43 -0.83 -0.33
CA TRP A 37 5.74 -2.04 -0.79
C TRP A 37 6.05 -2.40 -2.26
N CYS A 38 6.35 -1.39 -3.09
CA CYS A 38 6.81 -1.59 -4.47
C CYS A 38 8.26 -2.07 -4.58
N SER A 39 9.01 -2.12 -3.47
CA SER A 39 10.39 -2.59 -3.48
C SER A 39 10.44 -4.09 -3.79
N PRO A 40 11.48 -4.57 -4.51
CA PRO A 40 11.61 -6.00 -4.82
C PRO A 40 11.65 -6.89 -3.57
N VAL A 41 12.21 -6.39 -2.47
CA VAL A 41 12.34 -7.14 -1.21
C VAL A 41 10.96 -7.40 -0.62
N TRP A 42 10.16 -6.36 -0.42
CA TRP A 42 8.84 -6.48 0.21
C TRP A 42 7.80 -7.07 -0.74
N SER A 43 7.88 -6.78 -2.05
CA SER A 43 7.04 -7.44 -3.05
C SER A 43 7.25 -8.97 -3.07
N LYS A 44 8.49 -9.44 -2.91
CA LYS A 44 8.79 -10.89 -2.80
C LYS A 44 8.27 -11.46 -1.49
N GLU A 45 8.43 -10.74 -0.38
CA GLU A 45 7.96 -11.18 0.94
C GLU A 45 6.42 -11.27 1.00
N LEU A 46 5.70 -10.33 0.38
CA LEU A 46 4.24 -10.42 0.25
C LEU A 46 3.79 -11.59 -0.63
N LYS A 47 4.58 -11.95 -1.65
CA LYS A 47 4.19 -13.00 -2.59
C LYS A 47 4.49 -14.41 -2.09
N ASP A 48 5.72 -14.60 -1.58
CA ASP A 48 6.27 -15.93 -1.31
C ASP A 48 6.62 -16.15 0.17
N GLY A 49 6.69 -15.05 0.94
CA GLY A 49 7.18 -15.01 2.31
C GLY A 49 6.12 -15.31 3.37
N GLN A 50 6.51 -15.14 4.63
CA GLN A 50 5.65 -15.42 5.78
C GLN A 50 4.60 -14.32 5.97
N LEU A 51 4.98 -13.05 5.75
CA LEU A 51 4.04 -11.93 5.82
C LEU A 51 2.87 -12.13 4.87
N GLY A 52 3.15 -12.54 3.62
CA GLY A 52 2.11 -12.78 2.64
C GLY A 52 1.12 -13.86 3.08
N LYS A 53 1.63 -14.97 3.62
CA LYS A 53 0.81 -16.10 4.10
C LYS A 53 -0.07 -15.76 5.31
N GLN A 54 0.36 -14.83 6.15
CA GLN A 54 -0.38 -14.40 7.34
C GLN A 54 -1.26 -13.17 7.10
N THR A 55 -1.10 -12.48 5.97
CA THR A 55 -1.86 -11.27 5.69
C THR A 55 -3.34 -11.60 5.50
N VAL A 56 -4.20 -10.97 6.31
CA VAL A 56 -5.66 -11.15 6.25
C VAL A 56 -6.39 -9.94 5.67
N CYS A 57 -5.75 -8.78 5.60
CA CYS A 57 -6.33 -7.55 5.07
C CYS A 57 -5.24 -6.58 4.64
N ILE A 58 -5.50 -5.83 3.57
CA ILE A 58 -4.69 -4.66 3.16
C ILE A 58 -5.50 -3.41 3.48
N VAL A 59 -4.88 -2.44 4.14
CA VAL A 59 -5.49 -1.13 4.40
C VAL A 59 -4.75 -0.08 3.59
N VAL A 60 -5.49 0.66 2.77
CA VAL A 60 -4.98 1.84 2.05
C VAL A 60 -5.55 3.06 2.72
N ASP A 61 -4.75 3.68 3.58
CA ASP A 61 -5.10 4.95 4.20
C ASP A 61 -4.87 6.12 3.24
N GLU A 62 -5.63 7.20 3.42
CA GLU A 62 -5.69 8.35 2.51
C GLU A 62 -5.81 7.95 1.04
N ALA A 63 -6.68 6.99 0.75
CA ALA A 63 -6.82 6.34 -0.56
C ALA A 63 -7.02 7.34 -1.71
N HIS A 64 -7.61 8.52 -1.46
CA HIS A 64 -7.74 9.56 -2.48
C HIS A 64 -6.39 9.99 -3.10
N ALA A 65 -5.28 9.83 -2.38
CA ALA A 65 -3.93 10.10 -2.85
C ALA A 65 -3.48 9.14 -3.97
N VAL A 66 -4.02 7.92 -4.02
CA VAL A 66 -3.69 6.91 -5.04
C VAL A 66 -3.89 7.47 -6.44
N SER A 67 -5.10 7.96 -6.75
CA SER A 67 -5.40 8.59 -8.03
C SER A 67 -4.81 9.99 -8.14
N ALA A 68 -4.81 10.77 -7.06
CA ALA A 68 -4.34 12.16 -7.11
C ALA A 68 -2.84 12.28 -7.42
N TRP A 69 -2.02 11.32 -6.96
CA TRP A 69 -0.56 11.37 -7.10
C TRP A 69 -0.01 10.34 -8.08
N GLY A 70 -0.71 9.22 -8.29
CA GLY A 70 -0.25 8.11 -9.11
C GLY A 70 -0.68 8.16 -10.58
N GLU A 71 -1.72 8.92 -10.94
CA GLU A 71 -2.24 8.90 -12.30
C GLU A 71 -1.62 9.97 -13.22
N VAL A 72 -1.42 9.60 -14.49
CA VAL A 72 -1.11 10.55 -15.56
C VAL A 72 -2.34 11.40 -15.81
N SER A 73 -2.22 12.71 -15.63
CA SER A 73 -3.29 13.66 -15.94
C SER A 73 -3.04 14.33 -17.28
N VAL A 74 -4.10 14.77 -17.96
CA VAL A 74 -3.99 15.55 -19.20
C VAL A 74 -4.43 16.97 -18.90
N ASN A 75 -3.62 17.96 -19.24
CA ASN A 75 -4.01 19.35 -19.07
C ASN A 75 -4.96 19.82 -20.19
N ASN A 76 -5.56 21.00 -20.03
CA ASN A 76 -6.50 21.58 -21.00
C ASN A 76 -5.89 21.85 -22.39
N ARG A 77 -4.58 21.68 -22.57
CA ARG A 77 -3.85 21.80 -23.84
C ARG A 77 -3.46 20.43 -24.42
N GLY A 78 -4.01 19.34 -23.90
CA GLY A 78 -3.75 17.97 -24.35
C GLY A 78 -2.39 17.41 -23.93
N LYS A 79 -1.58 18.11 -23.14
CA LYS A 79 -0.27 17.59 -22.69
C LYS A 79 -0.45 16.66 -21.50
N LYS A 80 0.13 15.46 -21.61
CA LYS A 80 0.26 14.50 -20.51
C LYS A 80 1.19 15.06 -19.44
N LYS A 81 0.74 15.05 -18.20
CA LYS A 81 1.49 15.38 -16.99
C LYS A 81 1.77 14.06 -16.28
N GLN A 82 3.04 13.77 -16.09
CA GLN A 82 3.48 12.58 -15.36
C GLN A 82 2.96 12.58 -13.91
N PRO A 83 2.77 11.40 -13.31
CA PRO A 83 2.36 11.29 -11.93
C PRO A 83 3.38 11.97 -11.01
N PHE A 84 2.88 12.52 -9.91
CA PHE A 84 3.73 13.14 -8.89
C PHE A 84 4.52 12.09 -8.11
N ARG A 85 3.87 10.96 -7.77
CA ARG A 85 4.48 9.80 -7.13
C ARG A 85 3.99 8.53 -7.80
N GLU A 86 4.80 8.01 -8.72
CA GLU A 86 4.45 6.86 -9.55
C GLU A 86 4.09 5.61 -8.73
N ALA A 87 4.72 5.41 -7.57
CA ALA A 87 4.43 4.26 -6.69
C ALA A 87 2.96 4.19 -6.25
N PHE A 88 2.25 5.32 -6.17
CA PHE A 88 0.82 5.33 -5.84
C PHE A 88 -0.02 4.62 -6.92
N ALA A 89 0.38 4.69 -8.18
CA ALA A 89 -0.31 4.00 -9.29
C ALA A 89 -0.23 2.47 -9.19
N ARG A 90 0.73 1.97 -8.41
CA ARG A 90 1.09 0.56 -8.24
C ARG A 90 0.47 -0.06 -6.99
N VAL A 91 -0.29 0.69 -6.20
CA VAL A 91 -0.99 0.14 -5.02
C VAL A 91 -1.91 -1.02 -5.42
N LYS A 92 -2.61 -0.92 -6.56
CA LYS A 92 -3.40 -2.02 -7.13
C LYS A 92 -2.62 -3.31 -7.37
N ASP A 93 -1.30 -3.24 -7.56
CA ASP A 93 -0.46 -4.43 -7.81
C ASP A 93 -0.42 -5.33 -6.57
N LEU A 94 -0.64 -4.77 -5.37
CA LEU A 94 -0.73 -5.54 -4.12
C LEU A 94 -1.82 -6.60 -4.17
N ARG A 95 -2.93 -6.36 -4.89
CA ARG A 95 -4.00 -7.34 -5.10
C ARG A 95 -3.58 -8.53 -5.94
N SER A 96 -2.54 -8.35 -6.76
CA SER A 96 -1.94 -9.43 -7.55
C SER A 96 -0.89 -10.20 -6.74
N LEU A 97 -0.23 -9.54 -5.78
CA LEU A 97 0.69 -10.20 -4.85
C LEU A 97 -0.06 -11.03 -3.79
N LEU A 98 -1.23 -10.55 -3.36
CA LEU A 98 -2.07 -11.14 -2.32
C LEU A 98 -3.49 -11.43 -2.85
N PRO A 99 -3.65 -12.41 -3.75
CA PRO A 99 -4.96 -12.71 -4.35
C PRO A 99 -5.95 -13.19 -3.29
N GLY A 100 -7.17 -12.64 -3.33
CA GLY A 100 -8.25 -13.00 -2.40
C GLY A 100 -8.24 -12.25 -1.07
N ILE A 101 -7.17 -11.51 -0.76
CA ILE A 101 -7.11 -10.68 0.45
C ILE A 101 -7.97 -9.41 0.25
N PRO A 102 -8.87 -9.08 1.20
CA PRO A 102 -9.70 -7.89 1.11
C PRO A 102 -8.87 -6.60 1.28
N VAL A 103 -9.23 -5.58 0.50
CA VAL A 103 -8.65 -4.23 0.58
C VAL A 103 -9.66 -3.27 1.21
N LEU A 104 -9.27 -2.63 2.31
CA LEU A 104 -10.01 -1.55 2.96
C LEU A 104 -9.38 -0.20 2.59
N ALA A 105 -10.05 0.55 1.71
CA ALA A 105 -9.62 1.90 1.33
C ALA A 105 -10.30 2.95 2.21
N LEU A 106 -9.51 3.75 2.93
CA LEU A 106 -9.96 4.79 3.85
C LEU A 106 -9.59 6.17 3.29
N THR A 107 -10.51 7.12 3.36
CA THR A 107 -10.23 8.51 2.99
C THR A 107 -11.23 9.45 3.67
N ALA A 108 -10.76 10.63 4.08
CA ALA A 108 -11.63 11.68 4.61
C ALA A 108 -12.51 12.31 3.52
N SER A 109 -12.01 12.42 2.28
CA SER A 109 -12.73 13.12 1.20
C SER A 109 -12.49 12.47 -0.16
N VAL A 110 -13.59 12.20 -0.86
CA VAL A 110 -13.60 11.83 -2.28
C VAL A 110 -14.96 12.21 -2.86
N LYS A 111 -14.99 12.77 -4.07
CA LYS A 111 -16.27 13.07 -4.74
C LYS A 111 -16.99 11.76 -5.07
N VAL A 112 -18.31 11.75 -4.94
CA VAL A 112 -19.13 10.53 -5.17
C VAL A 112 -18.84 9.91 -6.54
N LYS A 113 -18.72 10.74 -7.58
CA LYS A 113 -18.41 10.30 -8.95
C LYS A 113 -17.04 9.61 -9.09
N ASP A 114 -16.08 9.92 -8.22
CA ASP A 114 -14.71 9.42 -8.30
C ASP A 114 -14.52 8.14 -7.44
N ARG A 115 -15.52 7.76 -6.61
CA ARG A 115 -15.47 6.57 -5.75
C ARG A 115 -15.24 5.27 -6.52
N SER A 116 -15.91 5.09 -7.66
CA SER A 116 -15.76 3.87 -8.46
C SER A 116 -14.34 3.73 -9.03
N SER A 117 -13.74 4.84 -9.47
CA SER A 117 -12.37 4.86 -9.94
C SER A 117 -11.40 4.58 -8.79
N LEU A 118 -11.63 5.17 -7.62
CA LEU A 118 -10.80 4.93 -6.44
C LEU A 118 -10.80 3.45 -6.01
N CYS A 119 -11.95 2.79 -6.00
CA CYS A 119 -12.04 1.35 -5.72
C CYS A 119 -11.31 0.46 -6.74
N LYS A 120 -11.06 0.95 -7.96
CA LYS A 120 -10.29 0.22 -8.99
C LYS A 120 -8.79 0.49 -8.87
N ALA A 121 -8.41 1.64 -8.30
CA ALA A 121 -7.03 2.07 -8.14
C ALA A 121 -6.36 1.46 -6.90
N CYS A 122 -7.16 1.03 -5.91
CA CYS A 122 -6.73 0.23 -4.77
C CYS A 122 -6.86 -1.27 -5.06
#